data_AF-A0A353DSC1-F1
#
_entry.id   AF-A0A353DSC1-F1
#
_cell.length_a   1.000
_cell.length_b   1.000
_cell.length_c   1.000
_cell.angle_alpha   90.00
_cell.angle_beta   90.00
_cell.angle_gamma   90.00
#
_symmetry.space_group_name_H-M   'P 1'
#
loop_
_entity.id
_entity.type
_entity.pdbx_description
1 polymer ?
#
loop_
_entity_poly.entity_id
_entity_poly.type
_entity_poly.pdbx_seq_one_letter_code
_entity_poly.pdbx_strand_id
1 'polypeptide(L)' 'PVPFLINSKLSQGKVGSQFTENSCREGTIGRILAEELMLLVLSHAGKLNKFGP' A
#
# COMPACT_ATOMS: atom_id res chain seq x y z
N PRO A 1 -8.40 8.88 -9.18
CA PRO A 1 -7.47 8.32 -8.18
C PRO A 1 -6.06 8.32 -8.78
N VAL A 2 -5.01 8.42 -7.97
CA VAL A 2 -3.62 8.44 -8.43
C VAL A 2 -2.99 7.08 -8.15
N PRO A 3 -2.25 6.48 -9.10
CA PRO A 3 -1.58 5.21 -8.87
C PRO A 3 -0.47 5.36 -7.83
N PHE A 4 -0.35 4.38 -6.93
CA PHE A 4 0.76 4.26 -6.00
C PHE A 4 1.07 2.78 -5.72
N LEU A 5 2.25 2.50 -5.16
CA LEU A 5 2.69 1.16 -4.80
C LEU A 5 3.47 1.18 -3.49
N ILE A 6 3.43 0.08 -2.74
CA ILE A 6 4.26 -0.14 -1.55
C ILE A 6 5.06 -1.42 -1.76
N ASN A 7 6.39 -1.28 -1.81
CA ASN A 7 7.31 -2.40 -1.92
C ASN A 7 8.07 -2.61 -0.60
N SER A 8 7.93 -3.80 -0.02
CA SER A 8 8.55 -4.19 1.24
C SER A 8 8.64 -5.71 1.32
N LYS A 9 9.36 -6.23 2.33
CA LYS A 9 9.39 -7.67 2.63
C LYS A 9 8.01 -8.25 3.00
N LEU A 10 7.08 -7.39 3.42
CA LEU A 10 5.73 -7.77 3.84
C LEU A 10 4.70 -7.56 2.71
N SER A 11 5.11 -7.05 1.54
CA SER A 11 4.19 -6.83 0.43
C SER A 11 3.63 -8.16 -0.05
N GLN A 12 2.31 -8.31 0.08
CA GLN A 12 1.57 -9.49 -0.35
C GLN A 12 0.71 -9.14 -1.58
N GLY A 13 0.63 -10.07 -2.53
CA GLY A 13 -0.16 -9.92 -3.74
C GLY A 13 0.67 -9.78 -5.01
N LYS A 14 0.01 -9.92 -6.16
CA LYS A 14 0.63 -9.68 -7.46
C LYS A 14 0.62 -8.19 -7.74
N VAL A 15 1.81 -7.62 -7.96
CA VAL A 15 1.93 -6.38 -8.73
C VAL A 15 1.71 -6.82 -10.18
N GLY A 16 0.83 -6.15 -10.92
CA GLY A 16 0.81 -6.32 -12.38
C GLY A 16 2.20 -5.98 -12.95
N SER A 17 2.49 -6.36 -14.18
CA SER A 17 3.85 -6.27 -14.74
C SER A 17 4.40 -4.84 -14.81
N GLN A 18 3.56 -3.80 -14.65
CA GLN A 18 3.90 -2.41 -14.87
C GLN A 18 3.20 -1.47 -13.88
N PHE A 19 3.82 -0.33 -13.59
CA PHE A 19 3.21 0.74 -12.79
C PHE A 19 2.42 1.70 -13.71
N THR A 20 1.15 1.38 -13.93
CA THR A 20 0.20 2.19 -14.72
C THR A 20 -1.12 2.30 -13.98
N GLU A 21 -1.94 3.30 -14.31
CA GLU A 21 -3.27 3.51 -13.73
C GLU A 21 -4.15 2.26 -13.84
N ASN A 22 -4.12 1.61 -15.00
CA ASN A 22 -4.89 0.39 -15.25
C ASN A 22 -4.38 -0.79 -14.42
N SER A 23 -3.05 -0.98 -14.33
CA SER A 23 -2.49 -2.08 -13.54
C SER A 23 -2.69 -1.88 -12.03
N CYS A 24 -2.61 -0.63 -11.53
CA CYS A 24 -2.85 -0.33 -10.11
C CYS A 24 -4.31 -0.48 -9.70
N ARG A 25 -5.26 -0.41 -10.65
CA ARG A 25 -6.70 -0.61 -10.37
C ARG A 25 -7.02 -1.99 -9.82
N GLU A 26 -6.23 -3.00 -10.19
CA GLU A 26 -6.39 -4.39 -9.76
C GLU A 26 -5.48 -4.75 -8.56
N GLY A 27 -4.75 -3.78 -8.03
CA GLY A 27 -3.83 -3.98 -6.90
C GLY A 27 -4.55 -4.32 -5.60
N THR A 28 -3.89 -5.12 -4.75
CA THR A 28 -4.46 -5.63 -3.49
C THR A 28 -4.71 -4.55 -2.42
N ILE A 29 -4.06 -3.37 -2.53
CA ILE A 29 -4.27 -2.24 -1.62
C ILE A 29 -5.63 -1.57 -1.87
N GLY A 30 -6.15 -1.63 -3.10
CA GLY A 30 -7.39 -0.96 -3.48
C GLY A 30 -7.28 0.57 -3.50
N ARG A 31 -8.42 1.24 -3.36
CA ARG A 31 -8.53 2.71 -3.33
C ARG A 31 -8.60 3.19 -1.89
N ILE A 32 -7.60 3.96 -1.45
CA ILE A 32 -7.53 4.56 -0.11
C ILE A 32 -7.51 6.09 -0.19
N LEU A 33 -7.72 6.75 0.94
CA LEU A 33 -7.48 8.18 1.09
C LEU A 33 -5.98 8.46 1.20
N ALA A 34 -5.57 9.68 0.82
CA ALA A 34 -4.16 10.06 0.87
C ALA A 34 -3.63 10.09 2.32
N GLU A 35 -4.46 10.45 3.30
CA GLU A 35 -4.05 10.47 4.72
C GLU A 35 -3.73 9.08 5.28
N GLU A 36 -4.36 8.03 4.73
CA GLU A 36 -4.17 6.64 5.18
C GLU A 36 -2.84 6.04 4.70
N LEU A 37 -2.23 6.64 3.67
CA LEU A 37 -0.99 6.14 3.06
C LEU A 37 0.15 6.05 4.08
N MET A 38 0.31 7.06 4.94
CA MET A 38 1.40 7.07 5.91
C MET A 38 1.27 5.93 6.94
N LEU A 39 0.04 5.63 7.38
CA LEU A 39 -0.22 4.52 8.32
C LEU A 39 0.17 3.17 7.71
N LEU A 40 -0.19 2.96 6.44
CA LEU A 40 0.15 1.74 5.72
C LEU A 40 1.66 1.64 5.49
N VAL A 41 2.33 2.72 5.09
CA VAL A 41 3.79 2.72 4.91
C VAL A 41 4.52 2.41 6.24
N LEU A 42 4.06 2.99 7.35
CA LEU A 42 4.64 2.72 8.67
C LEU A 42 4.45 1.27 9.12
N SER A 43 3.32 0.63 8.78
CA SER A 43 3.11 -0.79 9.10
C SER A 43 4.08 -1.68 8.34
N HIS A 44 4.29 -1.41 7.05
CA HIS A 44 5.28 -2.10 6.21
C HIS A 44 6.74 -1.84 6.66
N ALA A 45 7.00 -0.69 7.29
CA ALA A 45 8.32 -0.32 7.83
C ALA A 45 8.57 -0.82 9.26
N GLY A 46 7.59 -1.48 9.91
CA GLY A 46 7.70 -1.88 11.32
C GLY A 46 7.76 -0.70 12.30
N LYS A 47 7.21 0.46 11.91
CA LYS A 47 7.20 1.72 12.69
C LYS A 47 5.80 2.14 13.15
N LEU A 48 4.78 1.34 12.82
CA LEU A 48 3.42 1.57 13.31
C LEU A 48 3.26 0.90 14.68
N ASN A 49 2.96 1.71 15.69
CA ASN A 49 2.68 1.22 17.04
C ASN A 49 1.20 0.88 17.18
N LYS A 50 0.89 -0.24 17.84
CA LYS A 50 -0.47 -0.58 18.25
C LYS A 50 -0.96 0.46 19.25
N PHE A 51 -2.19 0.94 19.07
CA PHE A 51 -2.86 1.76 20.07
C PHE A 51 -3.58 0.87 21.08
N GLY A 52 -3.32 1.09 22.37
CA GLY A 52 -3.91 0.31 23.48
C GLY A 52 -3.11 -0.97 23.86
N PRO A 53 -3.56 -1.69 24.92
CA PRO A 53 -2.96 -2.96 25.35
C PRO A 53 -3.14 -4.06 24.32
#